data_AF-A0A0F8YY62-F1
#
_entry.id   AF-A0A0F8YY62-F1
#
_cell.length_a   1.000
_cell.length_b   1.000
_cell.length_c   1.000
_cell.angle_alpha   90.00
_cell.angle_beta   90.00
_cell.angle_gamma   90.00
#
_symmetry.space_group_name_H-M   'P 1'
#
loop_
_entity.id
_entity.type
_entity.pdbx_description
1 polymer ?
#
loop_
_entity_poly.entity_id
_entity_poly.type
_entity_poly.pdbx_seq_one_letter_code
_entity_poly.pdbx_strand_id
1 'polypeptide(L)'
;MTTHNIDGIGEVSEDTIKAALAIYIKGEPEKYVFQAGDVVKTSLDSKRIIIEFRDELFPVNVETGKTYHAEKGQQAFGINSYRKIGLLSDYIK
;
A
#
# COMPACT_ATOMS: atom_id res chain seq x y z
N MET A 1 -36.47 -31.79 7.58
CA MET A 1 -35.84 -30.63 6.93
C MET A 1 -35.27 -29.78 8.05
N THR A 2 -33.96 -29.83 8.25
CA THR A 2 -33.29 -29.11 9.33
C THR A 2 -32.57 -27.94 8.70
N THR A 3 -33.05 -26.74 8.99
CA THR A 3 -32.42 -25.47 8.62
C THR A 3 -31.06 -25.39 9.31
N HIS A 4 -29.97 -25.38 8.54
CA HIS A 4 -28.66 -24.99 9.06
C HIS A 4 -28.59 -23.48 9.06
N ASN A 5 -28.99 -22.88 10.19
CA ASN A 5 -28.70 -21.50 10.50
C ASN A 5 -27.19 -21.31 10.52
N ILE A 6 -26.69 -20.41 9.68
CA ILE A 6 -25.28 -19.99 9.65
C ILE A 6 -25.10 -18.94 10.75
N ASP A 7 -25.28 -19.34 12.00
CA ASP A 7 -25.03 -18.48 13.16
C ASP A 7 -23.65 -18.84 13.72
N GLY A 8 -22.63 -18.08 13.32
CA GLY A 8 -21.31 -18.18 13.95
C GLY A 8 -20.16 -17.96 12.99
N ILE A 9 -19.98 -16.73 12.52
CA ILE A 9 -18.60 -16.26 12.33
C ILE A 9 -18.08 -16.06 13.76
N GLY A 10 -17.50 -17.12 14.34
CA GLY A 10 -16.98 -17.10 15.70
C GLY A 10 -16.02 -15.92 15.87
N GLU A 11 -16.04 -15.28 17.05
CA GLU A 11 -15.11 -14.23 17.40
C GLU A 11 -13.68 -14.69 17.07
N VAL A 12 -13.04 -14.01 16.13
CA VAL A 12 -11.67 -14.31 15.73
C VAL A 12 -10.79 -13.99 16.94
N SER A 13 -10.08 -14.98 17.47
CA SER A 13 -9.22 -14.78 18.63
C SER A 13 -8.08 -13.80 18.32
N GLU A 14 -7.65 -13.03 19.32
CA GLU A 14 -6.56 -12.05 19.18
C GLU A 14 -5.27 -12.71 18.66
N ASP A 15 -5.01 -13.96 19.03
CA ASP A 15 -3.87 -14.74 18.56
C ASP A 15 -3.99 -15.10 17.06
N THR A 16 -5.20 -15.32 16.57
CA THR A 16 -5.48 -15.55 15.14
C THR A 16 -5.26 -14.26 14.35
N ILE A 17 -5.67 -13.11 14.89
CA ILE A 17 -5.39 -11.78 14.31
C ILE A 17 -3.88 -11.50 14.28
N LYS A 18 -3.17 -11.79 15.38
CA LYS A 18 -1.70 -11.63 15.46
C LYS A 18 -0.96 -12.54 14.49
N ALA A 19 -1.40 -13.79 14.32
CA ALA A 19 -0.83 -14.71 13.34
C ALA A 19 -1.09 -14.27 11.90
N ALA A 20 -2.32 -13.81 11.59
CA ALA A 20 -2.66 -13.26 10.28
C ALA A 20 -1.85 -11.99 9.96
N LEU A 21 -1.68 -11.08 10.93
CA LEU A 21 -0.80 -9.91 10.82
C LEU A 21 0.67 -10.29 10.64
N ALA A 22 1.17 -11.28 11.39
CA ALA A 22 2.54 -11.74 11.26
C ALA A 22 2.83 -12.33 9.87
N ILE A 23 1.86 -13.04 9.27
CA ILE A 23 1.96 -13.57 7.90
C ILE A 23 1.87 -12.44 6.86
N TYR A 24 0.94 -11.50 7.03
CA TYR A 24 0.80 -10.32 6.18
C TYR A 24 2.06 -9.44 6.18
N ILE A 25 2.66 -9.21 7.37
CA ILE A 25 3.93 -8.49 7.55
C ILE A 25 5.12 -9.28 6.98
N LYS A 26 5.05 -10.61 6.92
CA LYS A 26 6.13 -11.44 6.37
C LYS A 26 6.09 -11.52 4.83
N GLY A 27 4.93 -11.23 4.22
CA GLY A 27 4.74 -11.25 2.77
C GLY A 27 4.67 -9.86 2.10
N GLU A 28 4.42 -8.79 2.87
CA GLU A 28 4.28 -7.38 2.43
C GLU A 28 3.84 -7.13 0.97
N PRO A 29 2.73 -7.74 0.51
CA PRO A 29 2.30 -7.61 -0.89
C PRO A 29 1.98 -6.14 -1.25
N GLU A 30 1.57 -5.35 -0.28
CA GLU A 30 1.28 -3.91 -0.44
C GLU A 30 2.52 -3.04 -0.67
N LYS A 31 3.73 -3.57 -0.42
CA LYS A 31 4.98 -2.92 -0.88
C LYS A 31 5.21 -3.08 -2.38
N TYR A 32 4.40 -3.90 -3.06
CA TYR A 32 4.58 -4.24 -4.47
C TYR A 32 3.36 -3.94 -5.35
N VAL A 33 2.18 -3.78 -4.75
CA VAL A 33 0.94 -3.44 -5.47
C VAL A 33 0.55 -2.01 -5.16
N PHE A 34 0.96 -1.08 -6.01
CA PHE A 34 0.60 0.33 -5.93
C PHE A 34 -0.38 0.71 -7.05
N GLN A 35 -1.20 1.71 -6.79
CA GLN A 35 -2.13 2.30 -7.75
C GLN A 35 -1.95 3.81 -7.81
N ALA A 36 -2.34 4.42 -8.93
CA ALA A 36 -2.41 5.87 -9.02
C ALA A 36 -3.31 6.44 -7.92
N GLY A 37 -2.88 7.52 -7.27
CA GLY A 37 -3.53 8.11 -6.12
C GLY A 37 -3.12 7.53 -4.77
N ASP A 38 -2.34 6.44 -4.73
CA ASP A 38 -1.78 5.94 -3.47
C ASP A 38 -0.78 6.96 -2.90
N VAL A 39 -0.85 7.17 -1.58
CA VAL A 39 0.18 7.90 -0.84
C VAL A 39 1.10 6.89 -0.17
N VAL A 40 2.39 7.03 -0.43
CA VAL A 40 3.42 6.13 0.06
C VAL A 40 4.48 6.89 0.84
N LYS A 41 5.17 6.17 1.71
CA LYS A 41 6.31 6.64 2.48
C LYS A 41 7.55 5.84 2.08
N THR A 42 8.65 6.54 1.80
CA THR A 42 9.97 5.91 1.58
C THR A 42 10.65 5.57 2.90
N SER A 43 11.68 4.72 2.87
CA SER A 43 12.63 4.54 3.98
C SER A 43 13.26 5.85 4.49
N LEU A 44 13.41 6.85 3.63
CA LEU A 44 13.92 8.19 3.95
C LEU A 44 12.87 9.16 4.53
N ASP A 45 11.75 8.65 5.05
CA ASP A 45 10.65 9.44 5.63
C ASP A 45 9.95 10.44 4.66
N SER A 46 10.31 10.44 3.38
CA SER A 46 9.65 11.29 2.38
C SER A 46 8.28 10.72 1.97
N LYS A 47 7.25 11.57 2.03
CA LYS A 47 5.92 11.27 1.49
C LYS A 47 5.89 11.44 -0.02
N ARG A 48 5.25 10.51 -0.71
CA ARG A 48 5.08 10.54 -2.16
C ARG A 48 3.68 10.13 -2.58
N ILE A 49 3.24 10.64 -3.72
CA ILE A 49 2.01 10.20 -4.38
C ILE A 49 2.40 9.36 -5.58
N ILE A 50 1.71 8.25 -5.77
CA ILE A 50 1.82 7.44 -6.98
C ILE A 50 0.93 8.07 -8.03
N ILE A 51 1.51 8.40 -9.19
CA ILE A 51 0.76 8.85 -10.37
C ILE A 51 0.95 7.84 -11.48
N GLU A 52 0.02 7.81 -12.42
CA GLU A 52 0.14 7.05 -13.66
C GLU A 52 0.44 8.00 -14.80
N PHE A 53 1.43 7.65 -15.63
CA PHE A 53 1.76 8.38 -16.83
C PHE A 53 2.21 7.40 -17.91
N ARG A 54 1.56 7.42 -19.08
CA ARG A 54 1.83 6.48 -20.19
C ARG A 54 1.81 5.02 -19.73
N ASP A 55 0.78 4.64 -18.97
CA ASP A 55 0.56 3.29 -18.43
C ASP A 55 1.66 2.80 -17.46
N GLU A 56 2.49 3.71 -16.95
CA GLU A 56 3.52 3.43 -15.95
C GLU A 56 3.27 4.21 -14.66
N LEU A 57 3.61 3.59 -13.51
CA LEU A 57 3.48 4.21 -12.20
C LEU A 57 4.76 4.94 -11.78
N PHE A 58 4.60 6.15 -11.26
CA PHE A 58 5.69 7.01 -10.80
C PHE A 58 5.44 7.55 -9.39
N PRO A 59 6.43 7.47 -8.48
CA PRO A 59 6.34 8.09 -7.16
C PRO A 59 6.85 9.55 -7.17
N VAL A 60 5.95 10.50 -6.97
CA VAL A 60 6.23 11.95 -6.96
C VAL A 60 6.29 12.47 -5.53
N ASN A 61 7.35 13.21 -5.18
CA ASN A 61 7.47 13.82 -3.86
C ASN A 61 6.41 14.93 -3.68
N VAL A 62 5.64 14.86 -2.59
CA VAL A 62 4.51 15.76 -2.35
C VAL A 62 4.90 17.21 -2.06
N GLU A 63 6.11 17.44 -1.55
CA GLU A 63 6.59 18.76 -1.15
C GLU A 63 7.23 19.51 -2.33
N THR A 64 7.91 18.77 -3.20
CA THR A 64 8.73 19.35 -4.27
C THR A 64 8.13 19.14 -5.66
N GLY A 65 7.13 18.26 -5.80
CA GLY A 65 6.60 17.84 -7.10
C GLY A 65 7.61 17.05 -7.96
N LYS A 66 8.80 16.76 -7.43
CA LYS A 66 9.87 16.10 -8.18
C LYS A 66 9.69 14.59 -8.17
N THR A 67 9.83 13.99 -9.34
CA THR A 67 10.08 12.56 -9.53
C THR A 67 11.59 12.36 -9.58
N TYR A 68 12.11 11.31 -8.92
CA TYR A 68 13.56 11.10 -8.81
C TYR A 68 14.15 10.32 -9.99
N HIS A 69 13.33 9.69 -10.84
CA HIS A 69 13.81 8.89 -11.97
C HIS A 69 12.79 8.93 -13.12
N ALA A 70 13.01 9.83 -14.08
CA ALA A 70 12.20 9.92 -15.30
C ALA A 70 12.32 8.67 -16.20
N GLU A 71 13.37 7.85 -16.04
CA GLU A 71 13.63 6.73 -16.95
C GLU A 71 13.21 5.36 -16.41
N LYS A 72 12.83 5.24 -15.12
CA LYS A 72 12.65 3.94 -14.46
C LYS A 72 11.58 3.97 -13.36
N GLY A 73 10.37 4.42 -13.71
CA GLY A 73 9.23 4.58 -12.79
C GLY A 73 9.01 3.36 -11.89
N GLN A 74 8.96 2.15 -12.48
CA GLN A 74 8.76 0.92 -11.72
C GLN A 74 9.99 0.43 -10.93
N GLN A 75 11.23 0.62 -11.43
CA GLN A 75 12.42 0.13 -10.72
C GLN A 75 12.64 0.86 -9.40
N ALA A 76 12.14 2.10 -9.29
CA ALA A 76 12.18 2.85 -8.05
C ALA A 76 11.48 2.13 -6.89
N PHE A 77 10.42 1.34 -7.17
CA PHE A 77 9.67 0.61 -6.14
C PHE A 77 10.48 -0.51 -5.50
N GLY A 78 11.24 -1.25 -6.31
CA GLY A 78 12.12 -2.31 -5.83
C GLY A 78 13.30 -1.81 -4.98
N ILE A 79 13.77 -0.59 -5.23
CA ILE A 79 14.97 -0.04 -4.57
C ILE A 79 14.60 0.73 -3.28
N ASN A 80 13.52 1.50 -3.27
CA ASN A 80 13.24 2.45 -2.19
C ASN A 80 12.35 1.91 -1.06
N SER A 81 11.87 0.66 -1.17
CA SER A 81 10.97 0.05 -0.18
C SER A 81 9.84 0.99 0.24
N TYR A 82 8.92 1.27 -0.68
CA TYR A 82 7.77 2.10 -0.37
C TYR A 82 6.77 1.37 0.51
N ARG A 83 6.21 2.07 1.49
CA ARG A 83 5.08 1.61 2.29
C ARG A 83 3.87 2.48 1.98
N LYS A 84 2.75 1.89 1.60
CA LYS A 84 1.46 2.60 1.48
C LYS A 84 1.04 3.13 2.85
N ILE A 85 0.64 4.40 2.90
CA ILE A 85 0.21 5.09 4.12
C ILE A 85 -1.18 5.71 4.02
N GLY A 86 -1.79 5.72 2.83
CA GLY A 86 -3.15 6.23 2.62
C GLY A 86 -3.46 6.45 1.14
N LEU A 87 -4.58 7.13 0.87
CA LEU A 87 -4.99 7.58 -0.47
C LEU A 87 -4.89 9.09 -0.55
N LEU A 88 -4.67 9.64 -1.75
CA LEU A 88 -4.54 11.08 -1.96
C LEU A 88 -5.78 11.85 -1.48
N SER A 89 -6.97 11.27 -1.65
CA SER A 89 -8.24 11.83 -1.15
C SER A 89 -8.24 12.12 0.34
N ASP A 90 -7.46 11.37 1.12
CA ASP A 90 -7.39 11.53 2.57
C ASP A 90 -6.59 12.79 2.98
N TYR A 91 -5.81 13.36 2.04
CA TYR A 91 -4.89 14.47 2.28
C TYR A 91 -5.30 15.76 1.57
N ILE A 92 -6.29 15.73 0.66
CA ILE A 92 -6.85 16.91 0.02
C ILE A 92 -8.13 17.29 0.78
N LYS A 93 -8.18 18.53 1.29
CA LYS A 93 -9.37 19.12 1.92
C LYS A 93 -10.09 20.05 0.96
#